data_AF-A0A535L3N3-F1
#
_entry.id   AF-A0A535L3N3-F1
#
_cell.length_a   1.000
_cell.length_b   1.000
_cell.length_c   1.000
_cell.angle_alpha   90.00
_cell.angle_beta   90.00
_cell.angle_gamma   90.00
#
_symmetry.space_group_name_H-M   'P 1'
#
loop_
_entity.id
_entity.type
_entity.pdbx_description
1 polymer ?
#
loop_
_entity_poly.entity_id
_entity_poly.type
_entity_poly.pdbx_seq_one_letter_code
_entity_poly.pdbx_strand_id
1 'polypeptide(L)' 'MDIPDNFNVIAQYPIAVTKSSAHSNDARAFVQYILSPEGQAVLQQYHFIAFNP' A
#
# COMPACT_ATOMS: atom_id res chain seq x y z
N MET A 1 -12.13 -24.50 7.67
CA MET A 1 -12.38 -24.49 6.22
C MET A 1 -11.44 -23.47 5.66
N ASP A 2 -10.35 -23.92 5.06
CA ASP A 2 -9.27 -23.07 4.56
C ASP A 2 -9.43 -22.88 3.05
N ILE A 3 -8.93 -21.76 2.53
CA ILE A 3 -8.92 -21.50 1.09
C ILE A 3 -7.83 -22.38 0.47
N PRO A 4 -8.14 -23.20 -0.56
CA PRO A 4 -7.12 -23.99 -1.24
C PRO A 4 -6.01 -23.10 -1.82
N ASP A 5 -4.74 -23.53 -1.70
CA ASP A 5 -3.56 -22.71 -2.00
C ASP A 5 -3.55 -22.11 -3.40
N ASN A 6 -4.09 -22.83 -4.39
CA ASN A 6 -4.20 -22.36 -5.77
C ASN A 6 -5.14 -21.15 -5.94
N PHE A 7 -5.98 -20.87 -4.95
CA PHE A 7 -6.85 -19.70 -4.89
C PHE A 7 -6.41 -18.68 -3.83
N ASN A 8 -5.46 -19.04 -2.95
CA ASN A 8 -4.93 -18.17 -1.90
C ASN A 8 -3.75 -17.34 -2.44
N VAL A 9 -4.07 -16.32 -3.24
CA VAL A 9 -3.06 -15.45 -3.85
C VAL A 9 -2.69 -14.26 -2.96
N ILE A 10 -1.43 -13.83 -3.03
CA ILE A 10 -0.96 -12.62 -2.36
C ILE A 10 -1.61 -11.40 -3.02
N ALA A 11 -2.38 -10.64 -2.24
CA ALA A 11 -3.02 -9.42 -2.71
C ALA A 11 -1.99 -8.30 -2.94
N GLN A 12 -2.13 -7.57 -4.06
CA GLN A 12 -1.29 -6.43 -4.41
C GLN A 12 -2.14 -5.16 -4.41
N TYR A 13 -1.67 -4.12 -3.70
CA TYR A 13 -2.37 -2.85 -3.54
C TYR A 13 -1.50 -1.69 -4.03
N PRO A 14 -1.42 -1.47 -5.36
CA PRO A 14 -0.62 -0.38 -5.91
C PRO A 14 -1.21 0.98 -5.54
N ILE A 15 -0.33 1.97 -5.33
CA ILE A 15 -0.70 3.36 -5.07
C ILE A 15 0.01 4.29 -6.06
N ALA A 16 -0.71 5.28 -6.59
CA ALA A 16 -0.17 6.25 -7.52
C ALA A 16 -0.89 7.61 -7.40
N VAL A 17 -0.17 8.68 -7.77
CA VAL A 17 -0.76 10.02 -7.88
C VAL A 17 -1.55 10.12 -9.19
N THR A 18 -2.77 10.64 -9.11
CA THR A 18 -3.60 10.84 -10.31
C THR A 18 -3.03 11.97 -11.18
N LYS A 19 -3.09 11.80 -12.50
CA LYS A 19 -2.51 12.75 -13.46
C LYS A 19 -3.11 14.16 -13.36
N SER A 20 -4.38 14.25 -13.03
CA SER A 20 -5.15 15.51 -12.96
C SER A 20 -5.39 15.97 -11.53
N SER A 21 -4.59 15.53 -10.56
CA SER A 21 -4.73 15.97 -9.17
C SER A 21 -4.59 17.49 -9.06
N ALA A 22 -5.58 18.15 -8.45
CA ALA A 22 -5.49 19.55 -8.06
C ALA A 22 -4.47 19.78 -6.92
N HIS A 23 -4.07 18.71 -6.22
CA HIS A 23 -3.16 18.73 -5.08
C HIS A 23 -2.00 17.76 -5.31
N SER A 24 -1.25 17.95 -6.40
CA SER A 24 -0.20 17.02 -6.83
C SER A 24 0.92 16.86 -5.80
N ASN A 25 1.29 17.94 -5.11
CA ASN A 25 2.38 17.92 -4.13
C ASN A 25 1.97 17.12 -2.88
N ASP A 26 0.78 17.39 -2.35
CA ASP A 26 0.25 16.67 -1.18
C ASP A 26 0.03 15.19 -1.48
N ALA A 27 -0.47 14.87 -2.68
CA ALA A 27 -0.60 13.48 -3.12
C ALA A 27 0.76 12.76 -3.20
N ARG A 28 1.82 13.43 -3.69
CA ARG A 28 3.17 12.85 -3.69
C ARG A 28 3.71 12.66 -2.28
N ALA A 29 3.49 13.63 -1.38
CA ALA A 29 3.89 13.53 0.01
C ALA A 29 3.18 12.36 0.72
N PHE A 30 1.89 12.15 0.43
CA PHE A 30 1.13 11.03 0.97
C PHE A 30 1.65 9.67 0.47
N VAL A 31 1.95 9.54 -0.83
CA VAL A 31 2.56 8.32 -1.36
C VAL A 31 3.92 8.07 -0.72
N GLN A 32 4.75 9.10 -0.55
CA GLN A 32 6.04 8.98 0.15
C GLN A 32 5.87 8.54 1.61
N TYR A 33 4.87 9.07 2.31
CA TYR A 33 4.56 8.68 3.68
C TYR A 33 4.15 7.21 3.78
N ILE A 34 3.25 6.73 2.90
CA ILE A 34 2.85 5.32 2.89
C ILE A 34 4.05 4.40 2.66
N LEU A 35 5.01 4.81 1.83
CA LEU A 35 6.23 4.04 1.54
C LEU A 35 7.34 4.19 2.59
N SER A 36 7.17 5.05 3.60
CA SER A 36 8.15 5.22 4.69
C SER A 36 8.04 4.10 5.73
N PRO A 37 9.06 3.91 6.59
CA PRO A 37 8.99 2.94 7.68
C PRO A 37 7.76 3.12 8.58
N GLU A 38 7.40 4.37 8.87
CA GLU A 38 6.25 4.71 9.70
C GLU A 38 4.93 4.36 9.01
N GLY A 39 4.78 4.69 7.72
CA GLY A 39 3.59 4.33 6.94
C GLY A 39 3.42 2.81 6.81
N GLN A 40 4.52 2.09 6.59
CA GLN A 40 4.51 0.63 6.55
C GLN A 40 4.16 0.02 7.91
N ALA A 41 4.61 0.60 9.02
CA ALA A 41 4.24 0.14 10.37
C ALA A 41 2.73 0.23 10.61
N VAL A 42 2.06 1.30 10.14
CA VAL A 42 0.59 1.42 10.22
C VAL A 42 -0.08 0.32 9.40
N LEU A 43 0.37 0.08 8.16
CA LEU A 43 -0.18 -1.00 7.32
C LEU A 43 -0.05 -2.38 7.99
N GLN A 44 1.12 -2.67 8.57
CA GLN A 44 1.37 -3.92 9.31
C GLN A 44 0.46 -4.07 10.53
N GLN A 45 0.20 -2.98 11.26
CA GLN A 45 -0.73 -2.99 12.40
C GLN A 45 -2.13 -3.47 12.01
N TYR A 46 -2.55 -3.18 10.77
CA TYR A 46 -3.83 -3.63 10.20
C TYR A 46 -3.71 -4.87 9.32
N HIS A 47 -2.63 -5.64 9.47
CA HIS A 47 -2.40 -6.92 8.78
C HIS A 47 -2.24 -6.82 7.25
N PHE A 48 -1.93 -5.64 6.72
CA PHE A 48 -1.46 -5.54 5.33
C PHE A 48 -0.03 -6.05 5.21
N ILE A 49 0.26 -6.67 4.07
CA ILE A 49 1.61 -7.12 3.73
C ILE A 49 2.44 -5.87 3.42
N ALA A 50 3.49 -5.65 4.19
CA ALA A 50 4.38 -4.52 3.98
C ALA A 50 5.12 -4.67 2.64
N PHE A 51 5.24 -3.54 1.95
CA PHE A 51 6.10 -3.44 0.79
C PHE A 51 7.55 -3.42 1.27
N ASN A 52 8.28 -4.52 1.05
CA ASN A 52 9.73 -4.59 1.23
C ASN A 52 10.38 -4.60 -0.16
N PRO A 53 11.01 -3.49 -0.60
CA PRO A 53 11.63 -3.40 -1.93
C PRO A 53 12.81 -4.36 -2.12
#